data_AF-A0A536V509-F1
#
_entry.id   AF-A0A536V509-F1
#
_cell.length_a   1.000
_cell.length_b   1.000
_cell.length_c   1.000
_cell.angle_alpha   90.00
_cell.angle_beta   90.00
_cell.angle_gamma   90.00
#
_symmetry.space_group_name_H-M   'P 1'
#
loop_
_entity.id
_entity.type
_entity.pdbx_description
1 polymer ?
#
loop_
_entity_poly.entity_id
_entity_poly.type
_entity_poly.pdbx_seq_one_letter_code
_entity_poly.pdbx_strand_id
1 'polypeptide(L)'
;MSAMVKGERPYDKDEFLKRAIYLDELAHMAWEGFIPGSDQGAPTKAKPEIWKEPAKFKQNQEKLQVETPKLVAAAKTGDMNQIKTALGDVGKACTNCHDDFRAK
;
A
#
# COMPACT_ATOMS: atom_id res chain seq x y z
N MET A 1 12.13 1.00 -0.13
CA MET A 1 12.09 -0.48 -0.13
C MET A 1 12.34 -1.06 -1.52
N SER A 2 11.55 -0.72 -2.54
CA SER A 2 11.71 -1.31 -3.90
C SER A 2 13.09 -1.15 -4.52
N ALA A 3 13.76 -0.01 -4.33
CA ALA A 3 15.14 0.19 -4.81
C ALA A 3 16.13 -0.84 -4.23
N MET A 4 15.96 -1.27 -2.97
CA MET A 4 16.79 -2.35 -2.39
C MET A 4 16.52 -3.69 -3.08
N VAL A 5 15.23 -3.98 -3.31
CA VAL A 5 14.81 -5.25 -3.92
C VAL A 5 15.28 -5.37 -5.37
N LYS A 6 15.33 -4.24 -6.09
CA LYS A 6 15.82 -4.15 -7.46
C LYS A 6 17.34 -4.06 -7.58
N GLY A 7 18.07 -3.91 -6.47
CA GLY A 7 19.52 -3.70 -6.48
C GLY A 7 19.96 -2.30 -6.89
N GLU A 8 19.03 -1.35 -7.01
CA GLU A 8 19.32 0.06 -7.29
C GLU A 8 19.98 0.76 -6.10
N ARG A 9 19.87 0.19 -4.90
CA ARG A 9 20.65 0.54 -3.70
C ARG A 9 20.98 -0.72 -2.89
N PRO A 10 22.05 -0.72 -2.07
CA PRO A 10 22.37 -1.84 -1.20
C PRO A 10 21.21 -2.24 -0.30
N TYR A 11 21.00 -3.55 -0.12
CA TYR A 11 20.02 -4.07 0.83
C TYR A 11 20.56 -3.90 2.25
N ASP A 12 19.73 -3.27 3.09
CA ASP A 12 19.95 -3.10 4.52
C ASP A 12 18.70 -3.66 5.21
N LYS A 13 18.89 -4.71 6.01
CA LYS A 13 17.81 -5.45 6.63
C LYS A 13 17.03 -4.60 7.64
N ASP A 14 17.73 -3.84 8.48
CA ASP A 14 17.13 -3.07 9.55
C ASP A 14 16.36 -1.87 8.99
N GLU A 15 16.95 -1.19 8.02
CA GLU A 15 16.28 -0.11 7.29
C GLU A 15 15.09 -0.65 6.49
N PHE A 16 15.18 -1.83 5.87
CA PHE A 16 14.04 -2.41 5.17
C PHE A 16 12.89 -2.74 6.13
N LEU A 17 13.19 -3.40 7.26
CA LEU A 17 12.21 -3.75 8.28
C LEU A 17 11.53 -2.51 8.86
N LYS A 18 12.30 -1.47 9.19
CA LYS A 18 11.78 -0.19 9.66
C LYS A 18 10.77 0.42 8.68
N ARG A 19 11.09 0.40 7.38
CA ARG A 19 10.20 0.92 6.32
C ARG A 19 8.95 0.05 6.14
N ALA A 20 9.08 -1.26 6.28
CA ALA A 20 7.94 -2.17 6.21
C ALA A 20 6.96 -1.92 7.35
N ILE A 21 7.46 -1.74 8.59
CA ILE A 21 6.63 -1.41 9.76
C ILE A 21 5.94 -0.07 9.56
N TYR A 22 6.65 0.97 9.11
CA TYR A 22 6.01 2.27 8.86
C TYR A 22 4.93 2.19 7.80
N LEU A 23 5.13 1.39 6.75
CA LEU A 23 4.11 1.19 5.73
C LEU A 23 2.87 0.49 6.29
N ASP A 24 3.05 -0.53 7.13
CA ASP A 24 1.97 -1.24 7.82
C ASP A 24 1.10 -0.29 8.64
N GLU A 25 1.72 0.53 9.52
CA GLU A 25 1.00 1.53 10.31
C GLU A 25 0.23 2.53 9.43
N LEU A 26 0.88 3.06 8.39
CA LEU A 26 0.25 4.01 7.47
C LEU A 26 -0.89 3.39 6.66
N ALA A 27 -0.84 2.09 6.38
CA ALA A 27 -1.88 1.36 5.66
C ALA A 27 -3.21 1.31 6.43
N HIS A 28 -3.24 1.69 7.70
CA HIS A 28 -4.47 1.79 8.49
C HIS A 28 -5.04 3.21 8.60
N MET A 29 -4.26 4.25 8.27
CA MET A 29 -4.61 5.64 8.59
C MET A 29 -5.29 6.40 7.45
N ALA A 30 -5.01 6.05 6.19
CA ALA A 30 -5.45 6.86 5.04
C ALA A 30 -6.99 6.92 4.85
N TRP A 31 -7.73 5.97 5.41
CA TRP A 31 -9.13 5.71 5.08
C TRP A 31 -10.10 6.73 5.67
N GLU A 32 -9.74 7.34 6.80
CA GLU A 32 -10.56 8.34 7.47
C GLU A 32 -10.72 9.63 6.65
N GLY A 33 -9.87 9.85 5.64
CA GLY A 33 -9.97 10.98 4.72
C GLY A 33 -11.03 10.84 3.62
N PHE A 34 -11.57 9.64 3.37
CA PHE A 34 -12.54 9.37 2.31
C PHE A 34 -13.99 9.52 2.79
N ILE A 35 -14.29 10.63 3.46
CA ILE A 35 -15.65 10.97 3.93
C ILE A 35 -16.57 11.33 2.74
N PRO A 36 -17.90 11.22 2.86
CA PRO A 36 -18.82 11.63 1.81
C PRO A 36 -18.58 13.08 1.36
N GLY A 37 -18.41 13.29 0.06
CA GLY A 37 -18.18 14.61 -0.53
C GLY A 37 -16.75 15.13 -0.43
N SER A 38 -15.77 14.34 0.06
CA SER A 38 -14.36 14.77 0.06
C SER A 38 -13.68 14.72 -1.31
N ASP A 39 -14.39 14.35 -2.37
CA ASP A 39 -14.05 14.65 -3.76
C ASP A 39 -14.32 16.11 -4.15
N GLN A 40 -15.03 16.87 -3.32
CA GLN A 40 -15.44 18.23 -3.62
C GLN A 40 -14.63 19.25 -2.80
N GLY A 41 -14.40 20.42 -3.39
CA GLY A 41 -13.74 21.54 -2.73
C GLY A 41 -12.22 21.59 -2.95
N ALA A 42 -11.46 20.80 -2.19
CA ALA A 42 -9.99 20.80 -2.31
C ALA A 42 -9.52 20.00 -3.55
N PRO A 43 -8.37 20.36 -4.16
CA PRO A 43 -7.79 19.55 -5.22
C PRO A 43 -7.57 18.12 -4.76
N THR A 44 -8.19 17.18 -5.45
CA THR A 44 -8.12 15.75 -5.11
C THR A 44 -7.97 14.90 -6.36
N LYS A 45 -7.22 13.80 -6.22
CA LYS A 45 -7.15 12.74 -7.24
C LYS A 45 -8.08 11.56 -6.92
N ALA A 46 -8.83 11.63 -5.83
CA ALA A 46 -9.87 10.65 -5.53
C ALA A 46 -10.94 10.72 -6.62
N LYS A 47 -11.18 9.61 -7.33
CA LYS A 47 -12.26 9.60 -8.32
C LYS A 47 -13.62 9.40 -7.63
N PRO A 48 -14.74 9.90 -8.20
CA PRO A 48 -16.07 9.74 -7.65
C PRO A 48 -16.50 8.27 -7.46
N GLU A 49 -15.88 7.34 -8.19
CA GLU A 49 -16.13 5.90 -8.09
C GLU A 49 -15.92 5.35 -6.67
N ILE A 50 -15.09 6.00 -5.83
CA ILE A 50 -14.91 5.61 -4.42
C ILE A 50 -16.25 5.55 -3.67
N TRP A 51 -17.10 6.56 -3.88
CA TRP A 51 -18.40 6.64 -3.21
C TRP A 51 -19.52 5.92 -3.97
N LYS A 52 -19.32 5.61 -5.26
CA LYS A 52 -20.26 4.80 -6.06
C LYS A 52 -20.04 3.30 -5.87
N GLU A 53 -18.82 2.88 -5.57
CA GLU A 53 -18.40 1.49 -5.39
C GLU A 53 -17.74 1.24 -4.02
N PRO A 54 -18.40 1.60 -2.89
CA PRO A 54 -17.78 1.59 -1.57
C PRO A 54 -17.32 0.19 -1.14
N ALA A 55 -18.01 -0.87 -1.59
CA ALA A 55 -17.62 -2.25 -1.31
C ALA A 55 -16.28 -2.62 -1.98
N LYS A 56 -16.08 -2.22 -3.24
CA LYS A 56 -14.84 -2.48 -3.99
C LYS A 56 -13.69 -1.65 -3.43
N PHE A 57 -13.95 -0.39 -3.06
CA PHE A 57 -12.96 0.44 -2.37
C PHE A 57 -12.52 -0.18 -1.04
N LYS A 58 -13.50 -0.62 -0.22
CA LYS A 58 -13.22 -1.31 1.04
C LYS A 58 -12.42 -2.61 0.85
N GLN A 59 -12.74 -3.39 -0.18
CA GLN A 59 -11.99 -4.61 -0.51
C GLN A 59 -10.51 -4.29 -0.83
N ASN A 60 -10.25 -3.24 -1.60
CA ASN A 60 -8.89 -2.80 -1.92
C ASN A 60 -8.15 -2.27 -0.68
N GLN A 61 -8.84 -1.55 0.20
CA GLN A 61 -8.33 -1.14 1.51
C GLN A 61 -7.92 -2.36 2.35
N GLU A 62 -8.83 -3.31 2.56
CA GLU A 62 -8.59 -4.52 3.35
C GLU A 62 -7.44 -5.34 2.76
N LYS A 63 -7.34 -5.40 1.42
CA LYS A 63 -6.23 -6.06 0.74
C LYS A 63 -4.88 -5.43 1.12
N LEU A 64 -4.76 -4.10 1.12
CA LEU A 64 -3.52 -3.44 1.52
C LEU A 64 -3.18 -3.74 3.00
N GLN A 65 -4.19 -3.67 3.88
CA GLN A 65 -4.06 -3.96 5.31
C GLN A 65 -3.70 -5.43 5.61
N VAL A 66 -4.02 -6.36 4.70
CA VAL A 66 -3.65 -7.78 4.82
C VAL A 66 -2.25 -8.06 4.28
N GLU A 67 -1.80 -7.38 3.22
CA GLU A 67 -0.50 -7.66 2.61
C GLU A 67 0.67 -6.95 3.32
N THR A 68 0.44 -5.78 3.89
CA THR A 68 1.48 -5.02 4.62
C THR A 68 2.05 -5.74 5.86
N PRO A 69 1.27 -6.44 6.71
CA PRO A 69 1.86 -7.20 7.83
C PRO A 69 2.63 -8.43 7.35
N LYS A 70 2.28 -9.01 6.19
CA LYS A 70 3.08 -10.09 5.57
C LYS A 70 4.42 -9.58 5.07
N LEU A 71 4.47 -8.35 4.54
CA LEU A 71 5.74 -7.70 4.20
C LEU A 71 6.60 -7.47 5.43
N VAL A 72 6.02 -7.07 6.57
CA VAL A 72 6.75 -6.97 7.84
C VAL A 72 7.30 -8.33 8.27
N ALA A 73 6.49 -9.40 8.19
CA ALA A 73 6.93 -10.75 8.51
C ALA A 73 8.10 -11.22 7.62
N ALA A 74 8.00 -11.01 6.29
CA ALA A 74 9.06 -11.32 5.35
C ALA A 74 10.34 -10.47 5.61
N ALA A 75 10.18 -9.19 5.96
CA ALA A 75 11.31 -8.33 6.29
C ALA A 75 12.10 -8.82 7.52
N LYS A 76 11.43 -9.42 8.51
CA LYS A 76 12.09 -10.00 9.70
C LYS A 76 13.01 -11.18 9.35
N THR A 77 12.68 -11.95 8.32
CA THR A 77 13.51 -13.11 7.92
C THR A 77 14.80 -12.65 7.24
N GLY A 78 14.74 -11.59 6.43
CA GLY A 78 15.85 -11.18 5.57
C GLY A 78 16.00 -12.04 4.31
N ASP A 79 15.06 -12.95 4.06
CA ASP A 79 15.02 -13.76 2.84
C ASP A 79 14.54 -12.90 1.66
N MET A 80 15.45 -12.63 0.73
CA MET A 80 15.16 -11.79 -0.42
C MET A 80 14.09 -12.34 -1.36
N ASN A 81 13.87 -13.65 -1.40
CA ASN A 81 12.78 -14.23 -2.20
C ASN A 81 11.43 -13.96 -1.53
N GLN A 82 11.34 -14.16 -0.21
CA GLN A 82 10.12 -13.84 0.55
C GLN A 82 9.80 -12.34 0.49
N ILE A 83 10.83 -11.49 0.64
CA ILE A 83 10.69 -10.03 0.56
C ILE A 83 10.22 -9.60 -0.84
N LYS A 84 10.77 -10.17 -1.91
CA LYS A 84 10.35 -9.89 -3.29
C LYS A 84 8.88 -10.20 -3.51
N THR A 85 8.45 -11.38 -3.07
CA THR A 85 7.05 -11.81 -3.19
C THR A 85 6.12 -10.88 -2.41
N ALA A 86 6.39 -10.67 -1.12
CA ALA A 86 5.54 -9.84 -0.26
C ALA A 86 5.47 -8.38 -0.72
N LEU A 87 6.60 -7.80 -1.13
CA LEU A 87 6.62 -6.43 -1.66
C LEU A 87 5.87 -6.33 -3.00
N GLY A 88 5.96 -7.37 -3.84
CA GLY A 88 5.18 -7.46 -5.07
C GLY A 88 3.68 -7.48 -4.83
N ASP A 89 3.21 -8.23 -3.82
CA ASP A 89 1.79 -8.30 -3.49
C ASP A 89 1.25 -7.00 -2.89
N VAL A 90 2.04 -6.32 -2.05
CA VAL A 90 1.74 -4.94 -1.62
C VAL A 90 1.69 -3.99 -2.82
N GLY A 91 2.63 -4.11 -3.75
CA GLY A 91 2.65 -3.32 -4.98
C GLY A 91 1.38 -3.49 -5.82
N LYS A 92 0.88 -4.73 -5.96
CA LYS A 92 -0.39 -5.02 -6.64
C LYS A 92 -1.57 -4.38 -5.91
N ALA A 93 -1.62 -4.41 -4.58
CA ALA A 93 -2.68 -3.73 -3.81
C ALA A 93 -2.70 -2.22 -4.09
N CYS A 94 -1.53 -1.58 -4.17
CA CYS A 94 -1.41 -0.17 -4.56
C CYS A 94 -1.93 0.07 -5.98
N THR A 95 -1.51 -0.74 -6.95
CA THR A 95 -1.88 -0.56 -8.37
C THR A 95 -3.38 -0.78 -8.56
N ASN A 96 -3.94 -1.87 -8.04
CA ASN A 96 -5.36 -2.19 -8.19
C ASN A 96 -6.26 -1.08 -7.65
N CYS A 97 -5.95 -0.55 -6.46
CA CYS A 97 -6.70 0.56 -5.90
C CYS A 97 -6.56 1.83 -6.74
N HIS A 98 -5.35 2.18 -7.18
CA HIS A 98 -5.13 3.40 -7.95
C HIS A 98 -5.71 3.35 -9.36
N ASP A 99 -5.69 2.19 -10.03
CA ASP A 99 -6.28 2.03 -11.36
C ASP A 99 -7.79 2.27 -11.32
N ASP A 100 -8.45 1.72 -10.30
CA ASP A 100 -9.88 1.91 -10.06
C ASP A 100 -10.19 3.35 -9.61
N PHE A 101 -9.49 3.85 -8.59
CA PHE A 101 -9.99 4.95 -7.75
C PHE A 101 -9.14 6.22 -7.72
N ARG A 102 -7.98 6.28 -8.40
CA ARG A 102 -7.13 7.47 -8.44
C ARG A 102 -6.99 8.04 -9.85
N ALA A 103 -7.27 9.32 -10.02
CA ALA A 103 -6.98 10.05 -11.25
C ALA A 103 -5.46 10.08 -11.53
N LYS A 104 -5.07 10.15 -12.81
CA LYS A 104 -3.67 10.19 -13.23
C LYS A 104 -2.99 11.50 -12.81
#